data_AF-A7TKV8-F1
#
_entry.id   AF-A7TKV8-F1
#
_cell.length_a   1.000
_cell.length_b   1.000
_cell.length_c   1.000
_cell.angle_alpha   90.00
_cell.angle_beta   90.00
_cell.angle_gamma   90.00
#
_symmetry.space_group_name_H-M   'P 1'
#
loop_
_entity.id
_entity.type
_entity.pdbx_description
1 polymer ?
#
loop_
_entity_poly.entity_id
_entity_poly.type
_entity_poly.pdbx_seq_one_letter_code
_entity_poly.pdbx_strand_id
1 'polypeptide(L)'
;MVKIKSNPLKIDFVKCIIEDKLLQLKSKVSEDTPDLLKVWTIDIDPRESKYVIELIRNKLQPDDPISFLHIKRIKKLKDKKLLTVILCSEELYENVEDIEALLEMYKDKFSYDNLQCEVSVPRNPPPTREIMLSWSELYWPLNWNGNPNDQILNDYKIDMEMITKMLNIISKKSNELDSGNDRLPIVTAFVNPTNPEDYILSIDERDSTGNILDHSIMSGIQKIAKSERSNRLKNMTQESDELTYLCLNFDVYTTHEPCSMCSMALVHSRIKRCIFINQMNKTGCLKLHSGDSYCMQDNKLLNSKYEVFQWLGDDYKIPKIDDRICC
;
A
#
# COMPACT_ATOMS: atom_id res chain seq x y z
N MET A 1 14.40 13.83 7.75
CA MET A 1 15.46 13.02 7.11
C MET A 1 15.51 11.70 7.85
N VAL A 2 14.93 10.65 7.27
CA VAL A 2 15.11 9.29 7.77
C VAL A 2 16.61 9.01 7.66
N LYS A 3 17.27 8.76 8.79
CA LYS A 3 18.65 8.27 8.76
C LYS A 3 18.59 6.99 7.93
N ILE A 4 19.28 6.95 6.81
CA ILE A 4 19.55 5.72 6.04
C ILE A 4 20.29 4.81 7.03
N LYS A 5 19.54 4.07 7.84
CA LYS A 5 20.09 2.94 8.58
C LYS A 5 20.62 2.02 7.50
N SER A 6 21.79 1.46 7.74
CA SER A 6 22.45 0.48 6.89
C SER A 6 21.53 -0.73 6.64
N ASN A 7 20.58 -0.58 5.72
CA ASN A 7 19.84 -1.69 5.17
C ASN A 7 20.85 -2.43 4.28
N PRO A 8 21.14 -3.72 4.53
CA PRO A 8 22.07 -4.46 3.68
C PRO A 8 21.53 -4.61 2.25
N LEU A 9 20.23 -4.39 2.04
CA LEU A 9 19.57 -4.54 0.74
C LEU A 9 19.59 -3.23 -0.07
N LYS A 10 19.82 -3.36 -1.36
CA LYS A 10 19.66 -2.31 -2.36
C LYS A 10 18.17 -2.02 -2.54
N ILE A 11 17.76 -0.77 -2.33
CA ILE A 11 16.37 -0.33 -2.49
C ILE A 11 16.30 0.85 -3.46
N ASP A 12 15.53 0.69 -4.54
CA ASP A 12 15.04 1.80 -5.36
C ASP A 12 13.74 2.31 -4.75
N PHE A 13 13.84 3.40 -3.97
CA PHE A 13 12.69 4.03 -3.30
C PHE A 13 11.69 4.67 -4.26
N VAL A 14 12.13 5.02 -5.48
CA VAL A 14 11.25 5.65 -6.48
C VAL A 14 10.38 4.58 -7.14
N LYS A 15 11.00 3.48 -7.60
CA LYS A 15 10.28 2.37 -8.23
C LYS A 15 9.71 1.37 -7.23
N CYS A 16 10.05 1.52 -5.95
CA CYS A 16 9.73 0.57 -4.89
C CYS A 16 10.24 -0.85 -5.18
N ILE A 17 11.47 -0.95 -5.70
CA ILE A 17 12.11 -2.22 -6.07
C ILE A 17 13.23 -2.54 -5.09
N ILE A 18 13.27 -3.77 -4.59
CA ILE A 18 14.31 -4.29 -3.69
C ILE A 18 15.19 -5.27 -4.47
N GLU A 19 16.52 -5.14 -4.33
CA GLU A 19 17.53 -5.97 -4.99
C GLU A 19 17.39 -6.04 -6.52
N ASP A 20 16.83 -5.01 -7.15
CA ASP A 20 16.47 -4.98 -8.58
C ASP A 20 15.52 -6.11 -9.03
N LYS A 21 14.92 -6.85 -8.09
CA LYS A 21 14.17 -8.08 -8.36
C LYS A 21 12.77 -8.11 -7.74
N LEU A 22 12.54 -7.48 -6.60
CA LEU A 22 11.27 -7.52 -5.89
C LEU A 22 10.55 -6.19 -6.00
N LEU A 23 9.52 -6.12 -6.84
CA LEU A 23 8.64 -4.96 -6.95
C LEU A 23 7.60 -4.99 -5.84
N GLN A 24 7.64 -4.03 -4.92
CA GLN A 24 6.58 -3.85 -3.91
C GLN A 24 5.28 -3.42 -4.59
N LEU A 25 4.16 -4.07 -4.25
CA LEU A 25 2.84 -3.68 -4.75
C LEU A 25 2.06 -2.85 -3.74
N LYS A 26 1.32 -1.85 -4.24
CA LYS A 26 0.49 -0.93 -3.44
C LYS A 26 -0.82 -0.57 -4.14
N SER A 27 -1.80 -0.15 -3.34
CA SER A 27 -3.11 0.29 -3.81
C SER A 27 -3.15 1.67 -4.48
N LYS A 28 -2.08 2.47 -4.36
CA LYS A 28 -2.02 3.82 -4.92
C LYS A 28 -0.95 3.92 -5.99
N VAL A 29 -1.32 4.46 -7.15
CA VAL A 29 -0.36 5.13 -8.03
C VAL A 29 0.20 6.31 -7.25
N SER A 30 1.51 6.41 -7.20
CA SER A 30 2.18 7.70 -7.05
C SER A 30 1.85 8.50 -8.31
N GLU A 31 0.68 9.14 -8.38
CA GLU A 31 0.35 9.97 -9.54
C GLU A 31 1.27 11.20 -9.53
N ASP A 32 1.97 11.41 -10.65
CA ASP A 32 2.79 12.62 -10.86
C ASP A 32 1.90 13.88 -10.96
N THR A 33 0.61 13.68 -11.27
CA THR A 33 -0.41 14.72 -11.32
C THR A 33 -1.13 14.84 -9.97
N PRO A 34 -1.18 16.04 -9.37
CA PRO A 34 -1.88 16.22 -8.10
C PRO A 34 -3.40 16.25 -8.31
N ASP A 35 -4.12 15.54 -7.46
CA ASP A 35 -5.52 15.86 -7.18
C ASP A 35 -5.57 17.22 -6.47
N LEU A 36 -6.28 18.18 -7.04
CA LEU A 36 -6.32 19.57 -6.59
C LEU A 36 -7.60 19.85 -5.83
N LEU A 37 -7.46 20.58 -4.72
CA LEU A 37 -8.53 21.03 -3.86
C LEU A 37 -8.49 22.56 -3.75
N LYS A 38 -9.66 23.19 -3.83
CA LYS A 38 -9.80 24.62 -3.56
C LYS A 38 -9.79 24.90 -2.06
N VAL A 39 -9.18 26.02 -1.70
CA VAL A 39 -9.01 26.43 -0.32
C VAL A 39 -9.33 27.89 -0.13
N TRP A 40 -9.89 28.21 1.04
CA TRP A 40 -10.09 29.58 1.47
C TRP A 40 -8.77 30.20 1.89
N THR A 41 -8.49 31.38 1.36
CA THR A 41 -7.29 32.15 1.69
C THR A 41 -7.62 33.59 2.05
N ILE A 42 -6.80 34.16 2.93
CA ILE A 42 -6.80 35.59 3.26
C ILE A 42 -5.38 36.15 3.22
N ASP A 43 -5.26 37.45 2.98
CA ASP A 43 -4.01 38.20 3.09
C ASP A 43 -3.97 38.99 4.40
N ILE A 44 -2.85 38.94 5.12
CA ILE A 44 -2.70 39.58 6.45
C ILE A 44 -1.34 40.26 6.64
N ASP A 45 -1.24 41.20 7.58
CA ASP A 45 0.06 41.74 8.02
C ASP A 45 0.88 40.65 8.74
N PRO A 46 2.19 40.52 8.44
CA PRO A 46 3.06 39.54 9.10
C PRO A 46 3.03 39.55 10.63
N ARG A 47 2.75 40.68 11.28
CA ARG A 47 2.66 40.81 12.74
C ARG A 47 1.43 40.13 13.33
N GLU A 48 0.40 39.95 12.52
CA GLU A 48 -0.90 39.40 12.93
C GLU A 48 -0.99 37.88 12.71
N SER A 49 0.02 37.28 12.07
CA SER A 49 0.01 35.86 11.68
C SER A 49 -0.23 34.90 12.84
N LYS A 50 0.22 35.24 14.06
CA LYS A 50 0.02 34.41 15.26
C LYS A 50 -1.46 34.21 15.59
N TYR A 51 -2.30 35.23 15.38
CA TYR A 51 -3.72 35.18 15.69
C TYR A 51 -4.48 34.30 14.68
N VAL A 52 -4.12 34.39 13.41
CA VAL A 52 -4.69 33.56 12.35
C VAL A 52 -4.26 32.10 12.50
N ILE A 53 -3.00 31.82 12.84
CA ILE A 53 -2.55 30.44 13.13
C ILE A 53 -3.31 29.86 14.33
N GLU A 54 -3.55 30.67 15.37
CA GLU A 54 -4.32 30.24 16.54
C GLU A 54 -5.78 29.92 16.17
N LEU A 55 -6.42 30.76 15.35
CA LEU A 55 -7.74 30.48 14.77
C LEU A 55 -7.75 29.16 14.01
N ILE A 56 -6.79 28.96 13.09
CA ILE A 56 -6.70 27.73 12.29
C ILE A 56 -6.57 26.52 13.20
N ARG A 57 -5.64 26.54 14.16
CA ARG A 57 -5.36 25.39 15.02
C ARG A 57 -6.54 25.03 15.93
N ASN A 58 -7.26 26.02 16.44
CA ASN A 58 -8.27 25.81 17.47
C ASN A 58 -9.69 25.65 16.91
N LYS A 59 -9.97 26.14 15.69
CA LYS A 59 -11.33 26.16 15.11
C LYS A 59 -11.45 25.49 13.75
N LEU A 60 -10.49 25.69 12.85
CA LEU A 60 -10.63 25.19 11.49
C LEU A 60 -10.07 23.77 11.37
N GLN A 61 -8.81 23.57 11.77
CA GLN A 61 -8.09 22.31 11.58
C GLN A 61 -8.73 21.08 12.25
N PRO A 62 -9.36 21.15 13.45
CA PRO A 62 -9.99 19.99 14.06
C PRO A 62 -11.22 19.48 13.30
N ASP A 63 -11.94 20.38 12.63
CA ASP A 63 -13.23 20.09 11.99
C ASP A 63 -13.10 19.95 10.46
N ASP A 64 -11.99 20.40 9.87
CA ASP A 64 -11.72 20.27 8.44
C ASP A 64 -11.57 18.79 8.02
N PRO A 65 -12.34 18.30 7.02
CA PRO A 65 -12.21 16.92 6.54
C PRO A 65 -10.84 16.64 5.90
N ILE A 66 -10.08 17.68 5.55
CA ILE A 66 -8.81 17.59 4.83
C ILE A 66 -7.61 17.88 5.74
N SER A 67 -6.61 17.00 5.65
CA SER A 67 -5.32 17.20 6.30
C SER A 67 -4.40 18.09 5.47
N PHE A 68 -3.87 19.14 6.11
CA PHE A 68 -2.93 20.09 5.49
C PHE A 68 -1.48 19.92 5.96
N LEU A 69 -1.10 18.76 6.52
CA LEU A 69 0.24 18.55 7.10
C LEU A 69 1.39 18.71 6.09
N HIS A 70 1.13 18.42 4.82
CA HIS A 70 2.07 18.57 3.71
C HIS A 70 2.07 19.98 3.10
N ILE A 71 1.19 20.87 3.54
CA ILE A 71 1.04 22.23 3.00
C ILE A 71 1.62 23.25 3.99
N LYS A 72 2.44 24.18 3.51
CA LYS A 72 2.83 25.34 4.32
C LYS A 72 1.65 26.29 4.37
N ARG A 73 1.03 26.48 5.54
CA ARG A 73 -0.15 27.34 5.70
C ARG A 73 0.06 28.80 5.26
N ILE A 74 1.30 29.28 5.23
CA ILE A 74 1.65 30.68 4.97
C ILE A 74 2.56 30.77 3.75
N LYS A 75 2.24 31.69 2.84
CA LYS A 75 3.03 32.06 1.67
C LYS A 75 3.27 33.58 1.68
N LYS A 76 4.50 34.01 1.40
CA LYS A 76 4.82 35.44 1.24
C LYS A 76 4.40 35.91 -0.15
N LEU A 77 3.67 37.02 -0.21
CA LEU A 77 3.42 37.72 -1.48
C LEU A 77 4.73 38.28 -2.06
N LYS A 78 4.80 38.40 -3.40
CA LYS A 78 6.01 38.84 -4.12
C LYS A 78 6.51 40.22 -3.66
N ASP A 79 5.60 41.10 -3.26
CA ASP A 79 5.90 42.44 -2.74
C ASP A 79 6.31 42.48 -1.26
N LYS A 80 6.41 41.31 -0.60
CA LYS A 80 6.88 41.10 0.79
C LYS A 80 6.15 41.87 1.90
N LYS A 81 5.09 42.61 1.61
CA LYS A 81 4.33 43.39 2.61
C LYS A 81 3.29 42.56 3.37
N LEU A 82 2.64 41.62 2.69
CA LEU A 82 1.56 40.80 3.26
C LEU A 82 1.87 39.31 3.15
N LEU A 83 1.18 38.52 3.97
CA LEU A 83 1.20 37.05 3.96
C LEU A 83 -0.15 36.53 3.47
N THR A 84 -0.14 35.63 2.50
CA THR A 84 -1.33 34.85 2.14
C THR A 84 -1.38 33.60 3.01
N VAL A 85 -2.50 33.36 3.65
CA VAL A 85 -2.71 32.25 4.60
C VAL A 85 -3.88 31.40 4.15
N ILE A 86 -3.66 30.07 4.11
CA ILE A 86 -4.73 29.09 3.88
C ILE A 86 -5.47 28.83 5.20
N LEU A 87 -6.77 29.11 5.20
CA LEU A 87 -7.67 28.89 6.33
C LEU A 87 -8.12 27.43 6.40
N CYS A 88 -8.92 27.00 5.43
CA CYS A 88 -9.55 25.66 5.39
C CYS A 88 -9.87 25.23 3.95
N SER A 89 -10.31 23.98 3.79
CA SER A 89 -10.85 23.47 2.53
C SER A 89 -12.22 24.09 2.19
N GLU A 90 -12.55 24.11 0.89
CA GLU A 90 -13.90 24.39 0.40
C GLU A 90 -14.93 23.36 0.91
N GLU A 91 -14.48 22.16 1.28
CA GLU A 91 -15.34 21.10 1.85
C GLU A 91 -15.78 21.36 3.29
N LEU A 92 -15.05 22.20 4.04
CA LEU A 92 -15.48 22.61 5.37
C LEU A 92 -16.54 23.72 5.30
N TYR A 93 -16.31 24.70 4.43
CA TYR A 93 -17.22 25.82 4.20
C TYR A 93 -17.43 26.00 2.70
N GLU A 94 -18.59 25.59 2.20
CA GLU A 94 -18.94 25.73 0.78
C GLU A 94 -19.30 27.20 0.45
N ASN A 95 -19.86 27.94 1.41
CA ASN A 95 -20.36 29.30 1.22
C ASN A 95 -19.42 30.35 1.84
N VAL A 96 -19.33 31.51 1.19
CA VAL A 96 -18.53 32.66 1.66
C VAL A 96 -19.07 33.18 2.99
N GLU A 97 -20.39 33.19 3.16
CA GLU A 97 -21.06 33.79 4.31
C GLU A 97 -20.69 33.08 5.63
N ASP A 98 -20.49 31.77 5.59
CA ASP A 98 -20.14 30.97 6.79
C ASP A 98 -18.73 31.29 7.27
N ILE A 99 -17.77 31.44 6.34
CA ILE A 99 -16.40 31.78 6.68
C ILE A 99 -16.27 33.27 7.07
N GLU A 100 -17.02 34.16 6.43
CA GLU A 100 -17.10 35.57 6.84
C GLU A 100 -17.66 35.72 8.25
N ALA A 101 -18.72 34.99 8.59
CA ALA A 101 -19.29 34.98 9.94
C ALA A 101 -18.26 34.52 10.99
N LEU A 102 -17.46 33.51 10.68
CA LEU A 102 -16.36 33.07 11.55
C LEU A 102 -15.28 34.16 11.69
N LEU A 103 -14.86 34.77 10.58
CA LEU A 103 -13.82 35.81 10.60
C LEU A 103 -14.27 37.08 11.33
N GLU A 104 -15.55 37.44 11.23
CA GLU A 104 -16.16 38.57 11.94
C GLU A 104 -16.06 38.43 13.46
N MET A 105 -16.13 37.20 13.99
CA MET A 105 -15.89 36.93 15.43
C MET A 105 -14.45 37.24 15.88
N TYR A 106 -13.51 37.38 14.94
CA TYR A 106 -12.09 37.60 15.20
C TYR A 106 -11.58 38.95 14.68
N LYS A 107 -12.46 39.84 14.19
CA LYS A 107 -12.09 41.15 13.64
C LYS A 107 -11.28 42.05 14.58
N ASP A 108 -11.46 41.89 15.89
CA ASP A 108 -10.73 42.67 16.90
C ASP A 108 -9.29 42.17 17.11
N LYS A 109 -8.96 40.97 16.61
CA LYS A 109 -7.63 40.34 16.79
C LYS A 109 -6.70 40.54 15.61
N PHE A 110 -7.22 40.59 14.39
CA PHE A 110 -6.43 40.79 13.18
C PHE A 110 -7.29 41.41 12.08
N SER A 111 -6.62 42.09 11.15
CA SER A 111 -7.18 42.59 9.91
C SER A 111 -6.82 41.65 8.76
N TYR A 112 -7.69 41.57 7.76
CA TYR A 112 -7.42 40.77 6.57
C TYR A 112 -7.94 41.44 5.31
N ASP A 113 -7.30 41.12 4.19
CA ASP A 113 -7.70 41.49 2.84
C ASP A 113 -7.91 40.22 1.99
N ASN A 114 -8.53 40.35 0.81
CA ASN A 114 -8.59 39.32 -0.23
C ASN A 114 -9.07 37.93 0.22
N LEU A 115 -10.19 37.86 0.95
CA LEU A 115 -10.86 36.58 1.18
C LEU A 115 -11.32 35.98 -0.15
N GLN A 116 -10.82 34.79 -0.48
CA GLN A 116 -11.12 34.10 -1.75
C GLN A 116 -10.99 32.58 -1.64
N CYS A 117 -11.63 31.84 -2.56
CA CYS A 117 -11.55 30.38 -2.71
C CYS A 117 -11.06 29.95 -4.11
N GLU A 118 -10.17 30.74 -4.73
CA GLU A 118 -9.65 30.45 -6.08
C GLU A 118 -8.35 29.64 -6.06
N VAL A 119 -7.65 29.63 -4.93
CA VAL A 119 -6.36 28.95 -4.80
C VAL A 119 -6.58 27.44 -4.75
N SER A 120 -5.93 26.73 -5.67
CA SER A 120 -5.93 25.27 -5.71
C SER A 120 -4.61 24.71 -5.18
N VAL A 121 -4.69 23.75 -4.26
CA VAL A 121 -3.53 23.09 -3.65
C VAL A 121 -3.63 21.56 -3.80
N PRO A 122 -2.50 20.83 -3.82
CA PRO A 122 -2.53 19.37 -3.84
C PRO A 122 -3.23 18.80 -2.61
N ARG A 123 -4.29 18.02 -2.81
CA ARG A 123 -5.01 17.31 -1.74
C ARG A 123 -4.11 16.33 -1.01
N ASN A 124 -3.30 15.59 -1.76
CA ASN A 124 -2.43 14.55 -1.24
C ASN A 124 -0.98 15.04 -1.10
N PRO A 125 -0.21 14.49 -0.13
CA PRO A 125 1.22 14.75 -0.06
C PRO A 125 1.93 14.27 -1.33
N PRO A 126 2.95 15.00 -1.79
CA PRO A 126 3.74 14.59 -2.95
C PRO A 126 4.47 13.26 -2.67
N PRO A 127 4.61 12.38 -3.66
CA PRO A 127 5.21 11.06 -3.47
C PRO A 127 6.75 11.08 -3.43
N THR A 128 7.39 12.08 -4.07
CA THR A 128 8.85 12.26 -4.10
C THR A 128 9.24 13.69 -3.79
N ARG A 129 10.53 13.89 -3.45
CA ARG A 129 11.07 15.23 -3.19
C ARG A 129 11.07 16.09 -4.45
N GLU A 130 11.35 15.50 -5.60
CA GLU A 130 11.37 16.16 -6.90
C GLU A 130 9.96 16.65 -7.28
N ILE A 131 8.94 15.80 -7.09
CA ILE A 131 7.54 16.17 -7.33
C ILE A 131 7.08 17.23 -6.33
N MET A 132 7.50 17.13 -5.06
CA MET A 132 7.24 18.17 -4.06
C MET A 132 7.78 19.54 -4.50
N LEU A 133 8.98 19.60 -5.07
CA LEU A 133 9.57 20.84 -5.58
C LEU A 133 8.76 21.39 -6.76
N SER A 134 8.45 20.54 -7.75
CA SER A 134 7.62 20.91 -8.91
C SER A 134 6.24 21.43 -8.49
N TRP A 135 5.52 20.69 -7.64
CA TRP A 135 4.21 21.12 -7.15
C TRP A 135 4.27 22.36 -6.26
N SER A 136 5.37 22.56 -5.53
CA SER A 136 5.59 23.79 -4.74
C SER A 136 5.74 25.03 -5.59
N GLU A 137 6.34 24.89 -6.77
CA GLU A 137 6.48 25.98 -7.74
C GLU A 137 5.19 26.27 -8.48
N LEU A 138 4.46 25.21 -8.88
CA LEU A 138 3.25 25.30 -9.69
C LEU A 138 2.01 25.73 -8.90
N TYR A 139 1.80 25.18 -7.71
CA TYR A 139 0.56 25.33 -6.96
C TYR A 139 0.76 26.13 -5.68
N TRP A 140 1.46 25.54 -4.70
CA TRP A 140 1.61 26.15 -3.38
C TRP A 140 2.80 25.56 -2.61
N PRO A 141 3.55 26.36 -1.81
CA PRO A 141 4.68 25.83 -1.05
C PRO A 141 4.32 24.63 -0.16
N LEU A 142 5.00 23.51 -0.38
CA LEU A 142 4.77 22.27 0.37
C LEU A 142 5.87 22.00 1.41
N ASN A 143 5.56 21.10 2.34
CA ASN A 143 6.50 20.49 3.29
C ASN A 143 6.84 19.09 2.81
N TRP A 144 8.13 18.74 2.86
CA TRP A 144 8.60 17.37 2.65
C TRP A 144 8.90 16.70 3.99
N ASN A 145 8.02 15.81 4.40
CA ASN A 145 8.16 15.03 5.64
C ASN A 145 8.78 13.65 5.40
N GLY A 146 9.22 13.36 4.16
CA GLY A 146 9.63 12.02 3.73
C GLY A 146 8.46 11.19 3.24
N ASN A 147 8.71 10.21 2.35
CA ASN A 147 7.68 9.26 1.96
C ASN A 147 7.57 8.20 3.07
N PRO A 148 6.39 8.00 3.71
CA PRO A 148 6.20 6.95 4.70
C PRO A 148 6.56 5.56 4.16
N ASN A 149 6.44 5.36 2.84
CA ASN A 149 6.89 4.13 2.21
C ASN A 149 8.39 3.89 2.32
N ASP A 150 9.21 4.94 2.33
CA ASP A 150 10.66 4.76 2.46
C ASP A 150 10.98 4.07 3.78
N GLN A 151 10.25 4.40 4.85
CA GLN A 151 10.39 3.73 6.13
C GLN A 151 9.91 2.28 6.05
N ILE A 152 8.76 2.03 5.43
CA ILE A 152 8.22 0.67 5.22
C ILE A 152 9.22 -0.21 4.46
N LEU A 153 9.77 0.30 3.35
CA LEU A 153 10.77 -0.39 2.55
C LEU A 153 12.04 -0.70 3.35
N ASN A 154 12.47 0.23 4.20
CA ASN A 154 13.62 0.01 5.10
C ASN A 154 13.33 -1.02 6.20
N ASP A 155 12.08 -1.15 6.63
CA ASP A 155 11.69 -2.06 7.71
C ASP A 155 11.45 -3.50 7.23
N TYR A 156 11.36 -3.73 5.92
CA TYR A 156 11.20 -5.07 5.38
C TYR A 156 12.39 -5.97 5.72
N LYS A 157 12.08 -7.08 6.38
CA LYS A 157 13.02 -8.19 6.62
C LYS A 157 12.89 -9.18 5.47
N ILE A 158 13.83 -9.13 4.54
CA ILE A 158 13.85 -9.95 3.32
C ILE A 158 15.08 -10.85 3.34
N ASP A 159 14.83 -12.14 3.18
CA ASP A 159 15.84 -13.16 2.98
C ASP A 159 15.83 -13.56 1.50
N MET A 160 16.75 -12.99 0.72
CA MET A 160 16.82 -13.25 -0.72
C MET A 160 17.20 -14.70 -1.04
N GLU A 161 17.97 -15.37 -0.17
CA GLU A 161 18.34 -16.77 -0.38
C GLU A 161 17.11 -17.67 -0.25
N MET A 162 16.29 -17.44 0.77
CA MET A 162 15.02 -18.16 0.94
C MET A 162 14.04 -17.88 -0.21
N ILE A 163 13.90 -16.62 -0.61
CA ILE A 163 13.00 -16.24 -1.70
C ILE A 163 13.42 -16.93 -3.00
N THR A 164 14.70 -16.85 -3.35
CA THR A 164 15.22 -17.49 -4.58
C THR A 164 15.10 -19.02 -4.52
N LYS A 165 15.38 -19.65 -3.37
CA LYS A 165 15.15 -21.10 -3.14
C LYS A 165 13.70 -21.47 -3.42
N MET A 166 12.73 -20.75 -2.84
CA MET A 166 11.31 -21.05 -2.98
C MET A 166 10.78 -20.77 -4.40
N LEU A 167 11.17 -19.66 -5.02
CA LEU A 167 10.80 -19.35 -6.40
C LEU A 167 11.33 -20.40 -7.39
N ASN A 168 12.55 -20.90 -7.18
CA ASN A 168 13.11 -22.00 -7.96
C ASN A 168 12.30 -23.30 -7.78
N ILE A 169 11.90 -23.64 -6.54
CA ILE A 169 11.10 -24.85 -6.25
C ILE A 169 9.74 -24.78 -6.94
N ILE A 170 8.99 -23.69 -6.79
CA ILE A 170 7.65 -23.58 -7.39
C ILE A 170 7.72 -23.49 -8.90
N SER A 171 8.74 -22.82 -9.47
CA SER A 171 8.94 -22.71 -10.91
C SER A 171 9.29 -24.07 -11.52
N LYS A 172 10.24 -24.80 -10.93
CA LYS A 172 10.57 -26.16 -11.37
C LYS A 172 9.34 -27.06 -11.32
N LYS A 173 8.58 -27.01 -10.23
CA LYS A 173 7.38 -27.83 -10.09
C LYS A 173 6.31 -27.47 -11.11
N SER A 174 6.11 -26.19 -11.36
CA SER A 174 5.19 -25.68 -12.38
C SER A 174 5.52 -26.22 -13.77
N ASN A 175 6.80 -26.17 -14.17
CA ASN A 175 7.25 -26.74 -15.44
C ASN A 175 7.08 -28.27 -15.52
N GLU A 176 7.25 -29.01 -14.42
CA GLU A 176 6.96 -30.46 -14.40
C GLU A 176 5.48 -30.77 -14.66
N LEU A 177 4.57 -29.89 -14.25
CA LEU A 177 3.11 -30.08 -14.43
C LEU A 177 2.65 -29.75 -15.85
N ASP A 178 3.44 -29.00 -16.62
CA ASP A 178 3.17 -28.60 -18.01
C ASP A 178 3.47 -29.75 -18.99
N SER A 179 2.86 -30.91 -18.73
CA SER A 179 3.05 -32.15 -19.50
C SER A 179 1.91 -32.43 -20.50
N GLY A 180 1.06 -31.43 -20.79
CA GLY A 180 0.01 -31.54 -21.84
C GLY A 180 -1.29 -32.24 -21.45
N ASN A 181 -1.54 -32.53 -20.17
CA ASN A 181 -2.73 -33.26 -19.68
C ASN A 181 -3.87 -32.33 -19.16
N ASP A 182 -4.13 -31.18 -19.79
CA ASP A 182 -5.11 -30.16 -19.35
C ASP A 182 -4.95 -29.65 -17.89
N ARG A 183 -3.88 -30.07 -17.21
CA ARG A 183 -3.55 -29.65 -15.85
C ARG A 183 -3.03 -28.23 -15.86
N LEU A 184 -3.54 -27.41 -14.94
CA LEU A 184 -3.07 -26.05 -14.74
C LEU A 184 -1.74 -26.07 -13.95
N PRO A 185 -0.64 -25.55 -14.51
CA PRO A 185 0.70 -25.64 -13.91
C PRO A 185 0.91 -24.57 -12.83
N ILE A 186 -0.05 -24.40 -11.93
CA ILE A 186 -0.04 -23.34 -10.91
C ILE A 186 0.37 -23.95 -9.58
N VAL A 187 1.43 -23.42 -9.00
CA VAL A 187 2.06 -23.94 -7.78
C VAL A 187 2.19 -22.82 -6.76
N THR A 188 1.90 -23.15 -5.50
CA THR A 188 2.06 -22.27 -4.34
C THR A 188 2.80 -23.00 -3.22
N ALA A 189 3.82 -22.36 -2.65
CA ALA A 189 4.50 -22.78 -1.44
C ALA A 189 4.13 -21.87 -0.26
N PHE A 190 3.91 -22.48 0.91
CA PHE A 190 3.63 -21.81 2.17
C PHE A 190 4.78 -22.10 3.14
N VAL A 191 5.45 -21.04 3.61
CA VAL A 191 6.63 -21.14 4.46
C VAL A 191 6.34 -20.47 5.79
N ASN A 192 6.52 -21.21 6.89
CA ASN A 192 6.55 -20.62 8.21
C ASN A 192 7.97 -20.08 8.48
N PRO A 193 8.16 -18.76 8.71
CA PRO A 193 9.49 -18.21 8.94
C PRO A 193 10.21 -18.78 10.18
N THR A 194 9.48 -19.36 11.14
CA THR A 194 10.09 -20.01 12.31
C THR A 194 10.61 -21.41 12.03
N ASN A 195 10.11 -22.08 10.98
CA ASN A 195 10.56 -23.39 10.55
C ASN A 195 10.54 -23.47 9.00
N PRO A 196 11.48 -22.79 8.32
CA PRO A 196 11.41 -22.61 6.88
C PRO A 196 11.68 -23.88 6.07
N GLU A 197 12.28 -24.92 6.66
CA GLU A 197 12.53 -26.20 5.98
C GLU A 197 11.28 -27.08 5.89
N ASP A 198 10.28 -26.86 6.76
CA ASP A 198 8.99 -27.57 6.74
C ASP A 198 7.92 -26.76 5.98
N TYR A 199 8.20 -26.48 4.71
CA TYR A 199 7.29 -25.74 3.85
C TYR A 199 6.24 -26.66 3.22
N ILE A 200 5.04 -26.13 2.99
CA ILE A 200 3.95 -26.86 2.33
C ILE A 200 3.85 -26.44 0.88
N LEU A 201 4.01 -27.41 -0.02
CA LEU A 201 3.83 -27.22 -1.46
C LEU A 201 2.42 -27.67 -1.88
N SER A 202 1.76 -26.84 -2.67
CA SER A 202 0.41 -27.05 -3.17
C SER A 202 0.34 -26.74 -4.66
N ILE A 203 -0.47 -27.50 -5.38
CA ILE A 203 -0.68 -27.35 -6.82
C ILE A 203 -2.17 -27.08 -7.05
N ASP A 204 -2.50 -26.53 -8.22
CA ASP A 204 -3.88 -26.47 -8.67
C ASP A 204 -4.43 -27.89 -8.86
N GLU A 205 -5.54 -28.20 -8.19
CA GLU A 205 -6.09 -29.56 -8.13
C GLU A 205 -7.40 -29.69 -8.91
N ARG A 206 -7.82 -28.64 -9.65
CA ARG A 206 -9.09 -28.58 -10.42
C ARG A 206 -9.25 -29.74 -11.41
N ASP A 207 -8.16 -30.16 -12.04
CA ASP A 207 -8.13 -31.30 -12.95
C ASP A 207 -8.45 -32.63 -12.24
N SER A 208 -7.92 -32.78 -11.02
CA SER A 208 -8.01 -34.03 -10.26
C SER A 208 -9.29 -34.14 -9.43
N THR A 209 -9.82 -33.03 -8.92
CA THR A 209 -11.00 -33.03 -8.05
C THR A 209 -12.29 -32.69 -8.80
N GLY A 210 -12.20 -32.03 -9.97
CA GLY A 210 -13.35 -31.48 -10.69
C GLY A 210 -14.00 -30.27 -10.01
N ASN A 211 -13.50 -29.83 -8.86
CA ASN A 211 -14.01 -28.65 -8.17
C ASN A 211 -13.25 -27.41 -8.64
N ILE A 212 -13.97 -26.46 -9.22
CA ILE A 212 -13.43 -25.22 -9.78
C ILE A 212 -12.74 -24.31 -8.75
N LEU A 213 -12.96 -24.52 -7.45
CA LEU A 213 -12.38 -23.70 -6.37
C LEU A 213 -11.06 -24.26 -5.81
N ASP A 214 -10.62 -25.44 -6.26
CA ASP A 214 -9.42 -26.12 -5.77
C ASP A 214 -8.14 -25.55 -6.41
N HIS A 215 -7.99 -24.23 -6.28
CA HIS A 215 -6.79 -23.49 -6.66
C HIS A 215 -5.64 -23.82 -5.71
N SER A 216 -4.40 -23.69 -6.19
CA SER A 216 -3.19 -24.00 -5.41
C SER A 216 -3.18 -23.35 -4.01
N ILE A 217 -3.52 -22.06 -3.90
CA ILE A 217 -3.59 -21.35 -2.61
C ILE A 217 -4.64 -21.95 -1.68
N MET A 218 -5.83 -22.27 -2.18
CA MET A 218 -6.91 -22.84 -1.38
C MET A 218 -6.54 -24.24 -0.87
N SER A 219 -5.97 -25.07 -1.75
CA SER A 219 -5.47 -26.39 -1.39
C SER A 219 -4.34 -26.32 -0.36
N GLY A 220 -3.44 -25.34 -0.47
CA GLY A 220 -2.38 -25.11 0.52
C GLY A 220 -2.90 -24.71 1.89
N ILE A 221 -3.82 -23.74 1.96
CA ILE A 221 -4.48 -23.34 3.21
C ILE A 221 -5.20 -24.53 3.85
N GLN A 222 -5.89 -25.35 3.05
CA GLN A 222 -6.57 -26.54 3.55
C GLN A 222 -5.59 -27.58 4.11
N LYS A 223 -4.44 -27.80 3.45
CA LYS A 223 -3.37 -28.71 3.91
C LYS A 223 -2.80 -28.24 5.26
N ILE A 224 -2.55 -26.94 5.41
CA ILE A 224 -2.10 -26.33 6.68
C ILE A 224 -3.13 -26.54 7.78
N ALA A 225 -4.39 -26.19 7.53
CA ALA A 225 -5.47 -26.33 8.51
C ALA A 225 -5.67 -27.79 8.97
N LYS A 226 -5.55 -28.75 8.04
CA LYS A 226 -5.58 -30.19 8.35
C LYS A 226 -4.40 -30.60 9.26
N SER A 227 -3.19 -30.18 8.91
CA SER A 227 -1.98 -30.45 9.71
C SER A 227 -2.09 -29.88 11.12
N GLU A 228 -2.51 -28.60 11.23
CA GLU A 228 -2.70 -27.92 12.52
C GLU A 228 -3.76 -28.63 13.38
N ARG A 229 -4.90 -28.99 12.80
CA ARG A 229 -5.95 -29.75 13.49
C ARG A 229 -5.44 -31.09 13.99
N SER A 230 -4.69 -31.83 13.16
CA SER A 230 -4.10 -33.11 13.56
C SER A 230 -3.08 -32.95 14.69
N ASN A 231 -2.27 -31.89 14.67
CA ASN A 231 -1.30 -31.60 15.73
C ASN A 231 -2.00 -31.23 17.05
N ARG A 232 -3.08 -30.44 17.00
CA ARG A 232 -3.89 -30.12 18.19
C ARG A 232 -4.53 -31.36 18.82
N LEU A 233 -5.01 -32.30 18.00
CA LEU A 233 -5.57 -33.56 18.50
C LEU A 233 -4.49 -34.46 19.15
N LYS A 234 -3.26 -34.46 18.62
CA LYS A 234 -2.14 -35.23 19.18
C LYS A 234 -1.59 -34.61 20.49
N ASN A 235 -1.59 -33.29 20.59
CA ASN A 235 -0.96 -32.54 21.70
C ASN A 235 -1.97 -32.10 22.78
N MET A 236 -3.11 -32.76 22.91
CA MET A 236 -4.15 -32.45 23.93
C MET A 236 -3.67 -32.46 25.40
N THR A 237 -2.43 -32.89 25.67
CA THR A 237 -1.83 -32.98 27.00
C THR A 237 -0.74 -31.95 27.30
N GLN A 238 -0.36 -31.08 26.35
CA GLN A 238 0.61 -30.01 26.60
C GLN A 238 -0.02 -28.63 26.33
N GLU A 239 -0.25 -27.87 27.40
CA GLU A 239 -0.47 -26.42 27.35
C GLU A 239 0.80 -25.78 26.77
N SER A 240 0.86 -25.67 25.45
CA SER A 240 1.87 -24.88 24.75
C SER A 240 1.16 -23.70 24.11
N ASP A 241 1.45 -22.50 24.63
CA ASP A 241 0.94 -21.20 24.16
C ASP A 241 1.44 -20.82 22.74
N GLU A 242 2.25 -21.67 22.09
CA GLU A 242 2.85 -21.42 20.77
C GLU A 242 2.22 -22.23 19.62
N LEU A 243 0.95 -22.61 19.73
CA LEU A 243 0.26 -23.20 18.58
C LEU A 243 0.04 -22.12 17.50
N THR A 244 0.80 -22.25 16.40
CA THR A 244 0.67 -21.43 15.19
C THR A 244 -0.80 -21.41 14.74
N TYR A 245 -1.39 -20.21 14.66
CA TYR A 245 -2.78 -20.01 14.25
C TYR A 245 -2.87 -19.88 12.73
N LEU A 246 -3.49 -20.85 12.04
CA LEU A 246 -3.65 -20.83 10.58
C LEU A 246 -2.29 -20.64 9.86
N CYS A 247 -2.21 -19.65 8.97
CA CYS A 247 -1.00 -19.25 8.26
C CYS A 247 -0.42 -17.96 8.84
N LEU A 248 -0.64 -17.69 10.14
CA LEU A 248 -0.22 -16.44 10.77
C LEU A 248 1.28 -16.21 10.56
N ASN A 249 1.61 -15.07 9.96
CA ASN A 249 2.96 -14.66 9.61
C ASN A 249 3.68 -15.51 8.56
N PHE A 250 2.98 -16.36 7.80
CA PHE A 250 3.61 -17.15 6.74
C PHE A 250 4.04 -16.28 5.57
N ASP A 251 5.12 -16.68 4.92
CA ASP A 251 5.50 -16.18 3.60
C ASP A 251 4.99 -17.16 2.54
N VAL A 252 4.19 -16.65 1.60
CA VAL A 252 3.56 -17.42 0.53
C VAL A 252 4.25 -17.08 -0.79
N TYR A 253 4.61 -18.11 -1.55
CA TYR A 253 5.27 -17.99 -2.84
C TYR A 253 4.39 -18.66 -3.90
N THR A 254 3.94 -17.92 -4.90
CA THR A 254 3.07 -18.46 -5.96
C THR A 254 3.61 -18.17 -7.36
N THR A 255 3.35 -19.08 -8.26
CA THR A 255 3.74 -18.91 -9.68
C THR A 255 2.97 -17.78 -10.36
N HIS A 256 1.66 -17.68 -10.12
CA HIS A 256 0.77 -16.73 -10.79
C HIS A 256 0.11 -15.82 -9.78
N GLU A 257 -0.16 -14.58 -10.20
CA GLU A 257 -0.88 -13.61 -9.39
C GLU A 257 -2.26 -14.17 -8.94
N PRO A 258 -2.56 -14.19 -7.63
CA PRO A 258 -3.81 -14.72 -7.11
C PRO A 258 -5.04 -13.94 -7.58
N CYS A 259 -6.13 -14.66 -7.82
CA CYS A 259 -7.47 -14.12 -8.11
C CYS A 259 -8.15 -13.61 -6.84
N SER A 260 -9.39 -13.14 -6.97
CA SER A 260 -10.13 -12.47 -5.88
C SER A 260 -10.36 -13.40 -4.69
N MET A 261 -10.77 -14.64 -4.95
CA MET A 261 -10.96 -15.68 -3.92
C MET A 261 -9.66 -15.95 -3.16
N CYS A 262 -8.58 -16.25 -3.88
CA CYS A 262 -7.31 -16.63 -3.27
C CYS A 262 -6.67 -15.44 -2.53
N SER A 263 -6.71 -14.24 -3.11
CA SER A 263 -6.22 -13.02 -2.48
C SER A 263 -6.94 -12.72 -1.17
N MET A 264 -8.27 -12.91 -1.12
CA MET A 264 -9.06 -12.71 0.10
C MET A 264 -8.84 -13.85 1.11
N ALA A 265 -8.66 -15.08 0.64
CA ALA A 265 -8.31 -16.21 1.50
C ALA A 265 -6.97 -15.97 2.24
N LEU A 266 -5.99 -15.34 1.58
CA LEU A 266 -4.73 -14.93 2.20
C LEU A 266 -4.93 -13.85 3.27
N VAL A 267 -5.82 -12.87 3.06
CA VAL A 267 -6.23 -11.90 4.11
C VAL A 267 -6.77 -12.64 5.33
N HIS A 268 -7.73 -13.56 5.13
CA HIS A 268 -8.33 -14.34 6.21
C HIS A 268 -7.32 -15.25 6.93
N SER A 269 -6.30 -15.72 6.21
CA SER A 269 -5.25 -16.60 6.74
C SER A 269 -4.15 -15.84 7.50
N ARG A 270 -4.19 -14.50 7.51
CA ARG A 270 -3.23 -13.61 8.21
C ARG A 270 -1.77 -13.89 7.86
N ILE A 271 -1.52 -14.16 6.59
CA ILE A 271 -0.15 -14.31 6.08
C ILE A 271 0.62 -13.00 6.26
N LYS A 272 1.94 -13.08 6.34
CA LYS A 272 2.80 -11.89 6.37
C LYS A 272 2.99 -11.34 4.97
N ARG A 273 3.32 -12.23 4.02
CA ARG A 273 3.81 -11.83 2.70
C ARG A 273 3.36 -12.79 1.62
N CYS A 274 3.05 -12.27 0.43
CA CYS A 274 2.88 -13.02 -0.80
C CYS A 274 3.89 -12.55 -1.85
N ILE A 275 4.62 -13.48 -2.48
CA ILE A 275 5.55 -13.20 -3.56
C ILE A 275 5.10 -14.01 -4.78
N PHE A 276 4.90 -13.35 -5.92
CA PHE A 276 4.51 -14.03 -7.15
C PHE A 276 5.42 -13.74 -8.34
N ILE A 277 5.44 -14.66 -9.31
CA ILE A 277 6.27 -14.56 -10.52
C ILE A 277 5.52 -13.85 -11.64
N ASN A 278 4.46 -14.47 -12.17
CA ASN A 278 3.74 -13.96 -13.34
C ASN A 278 2.48 -13.18 -12.95
N GLN A 279 2.32 -12.01 -13.57
CA GLN A 279 1.12 -11.18 -13.43
C GLN A 279 -0.07 -11.80 -14.19
N MET A 280 -1.27 -11.69 -13.64
CA MET A 280 -2.52 -12.11 -14.29
C MET A 280 -3.39 -10.89 -14.60
N ASN A 281 -3.27 -10.35 -15.82
CA ASN A 281 -3.85 -9.04 -16.15
C ASN A 281 -5.39 -8.98 -16.02
N LYS A 282 -6.10 -10.07 -16.30
CA LYS A 282 -7.58 -10.06 -16.29
C LYS A 282 -8.20 -10.59 -14.99
N THR A 283 -7.49 -11.46 -14.26
CA THR A 283 -8.04 -12.17 -13.10
C THR A 283 -7.28 -11.89 -11.80
N GLY A 284 -6.05 -11.40 -11.89
CA GLY A 284 -5.22 -11.04 -10.74
C GLY A 284 -5.83 -9.91 -9.93
N CYS A 285 -5.63 -9.94 -8.62
CA CYS A 285 -6.29 -9.03 -7.68
C CYS A 285 -5.31 -8.25 -6.77
N LEU A 286 -4.01 -8.30 -7.06
CA LEU A 286 -2.97 -7.69 -6.23
C LEU A 286 -2.39 -6.42 -6.87
N LYS A 287 -2.02 -6.47 -8.15
CA LYS A 287 -1.52 -5.31 -8.88
C LYS A 287 -2.66 -4.35 -9.19
N LEU A 288 -2.33 -3.07 -9.19
CA LEU A 288 -3.27 -2.02 -9.55
C LEU A 288 -3.82 -2.18 -10.97
N HIS A 289 -3.01 -2.66 -11.92
CA HIS A 289 -3.45 -2.84 -13.30
C HIS A 289 -3.89 -4.28 -13.63
N SER A 290 -4.11 -5.12 -12.61
CA SER A 290 -4.67 -6.46 -12.78
C SER A 290 -6.15 -6.47 -12.39
N GLY A 291 -6.96 -7.17 -13.18
CA GLY A 291 -8.40 -7.33 -12.96
C GLY A 291 -9.10 -5.99 -12.78
N ASP A 292 -9.92 -5.90 -11.73
CA ASP A 292 -10.68 -4.70 -11.36
C ASP A 292 -9.91 -3.79 -10.38
N SER A 293 -8.58 -3.90 -10.32
CA SER A 293 -7.73 -3.06 -9.46
C SER A 293 -8.05 -3.18 -7.96
N TYR A 294 -8.50 -4.35 -7.50
CA TYR A 294 -8.94 -4.53 -6.11
C TYR A 294 -7.84 -4.23 -5.08
N CYS A 295 -6.57 -4.48 -5.43
CA CYS A 295 -5.41 -4.34 -4.56
C CYS A 295 -5.67 -4.92 -3.16
N MET A 296 -6.12 -6.18 -3.12
CA MET A 296 -6.71 -6.80 -1.94
C MET A 296 -5.81 -6.73 -0.70
N GLN A 297 -4.49 -6.81 -0.90
CA GLN A 297 -3.47 -6.74 0.14
C GLN A 297 -3.39 -5.38 0.87
N ASP A 298 -3.84 -4.31 0.22
CA ASP A 298 -3.71 -2.93 0.71
C ASP A 298 -5.04 -2.15 0.59
N ASN A 299 -6.17 -2.87 0.54
CA ASN A 299 -7.49 -2.27 0.48
C ASN A 299 -7.86 -1.64 1.82
N LYS A 300 -8.24 -0.35 1.81
CA LYS A 300 -8.55 0.43 3.04
C LYS A 300 -9.83 0.00 3.75
N LEU A 301 -10.76 -0.66 3.04
CA LEU A 301 -12.01 -1.15 3.61
C LEU A 301 -11.84 -2.49 4.34
N LEU A 302 -10.68 -3.13 4.19
CA LEU A 302 -10.34 -4.37 4.88
C LEU A 302 -9.57 -4.05 6.17
N ASN A 303 -9.88 -4.78 7.24
CA ASN A 303 -9.26 -4.60 8.56
C ASN A 303 -7.86 -5.26 8.67
N SER A 304 -7.35 -5.86 7.61
CA SER A 304 -6.06 -6.57 7.62
C SER A 304 -5.36 -6.39 6.27
N LYS A 305 -4.02 -6.45 6.31
CA LYS A 305 -3.13 -6.23 5.18
C LYS A 305 -2.00 -7.25 5.22
N TYR A 306 -1.38 -7.49 4.07
CA TYR A 306 -0.16 -8.29 3.96
C TYR A 306 0.79 -7.69 2.91
N GLU A 307 2.07 -8.01 3.03
CA GLU A 307 3.10 -7.54 2.12
C GLU A 307 2.99 -8.27 0.78
N VAL A 308 3.12 -7.57 -0.35
CA VAL A 308 3.12 -8.24 -1.66
C VAL A 308 4.27 -7.75 -2.51
N PHE A 309 4.97 -8.71 -3.12
CA PHE A 309 6.00 -8.44 -4.11
C PHE A 309 5.79 -9.24 -5.40
N GLN A 310 6.07 -8.61 -6.53
CA GLN A 310 6.25 -9.30 -7.79
C GLN A 310 7.74 -9.50 -8.06
N TRP A 311 8.14 -10.69 -8.50
CA TRP A 311 9.48 -10.94 -9.02
C TRP A 311 9.63 -10.36 -10.44
N LEU A 312 10.65 -9.54 -10.68
CA LEU A 312 10.92 -8.85 -11.95
C LEU A 312 11.99 -9.51 -12.83
N GLY A 313 12.57 -10.63 -12.41
CA GLY A 313 13.63 -11.32 -13.16
C GLY A 313 13.12 -12.47 -14.05
N ASP A 314 13.83 -12.74 -15.15
CA ASP A 314 13.57 -13.87 -16.05
C ASP A 314 14.19 -15.19 -15.57
N ASP A 315 14.73 -15.21 -14.35
CA ASP A 315 15.43 -16.35 -13.74
C ASP A 315 14.49 -17.57 -13.56
N TYR A 316 13.19 -17.32 -13.41
CA TYR A 316 12.16 -18.33 -13.15
C TYR A 316 11.13 -18.33 -14.26
N LYS A 317 11.39 -19.08 -15.32
CA LYS A 317 10.42 -19.31 -16.38
C LYS A 317 9.33 -20.25 -15.89
N ILE A 318 8.08 -19.88 -16.10
CA ILE A 318 6.93 -20.73 -15.82
C ILE A 318 6.03 -20.81 -17.06
N PRO A 319 5.26 -21.89 -17.21
CA PRO A 319 4.31 -22.04 -18.30
C PRO A 319 3.31 -20.89 -18.35
N LYS A 320 2.93 -20.50 -19.56
CA LYS A 320 1.87 -19.49 -19.75
C LYS A 320 0.52 -20.16 -19.66
N ILE A 321 -0.39 -19.54 -18.91
CA ILE A 321 -1.80 -19.90 -18.85
C ILE A 321 -2.63 -18.80 -19.53
N ASP A 322 -3.86 -19.11 -19.92
CA ASP A 322 -4.79 -18.06 -20.42
C ASP A 322 -5.04 -17.03 -19.31
N ASP A 323 -4.85 -15.75 -19.62
CA ASP A 323 -5.08 -14.63 -18.70
C ASP A 323 -6.48 -14.61 -18.06
N ARG A 324 -7.48 -15.29 -18.64
CA ARG A 324 -8.85 -15.43 -18.12
C ARG A 324 -9.00 -16.51 -17.05
N ILE A 325 -7.96 -17.30 -16.79
CA ILE A 325 -7.99 -18.31 -15.73
C ILE A 325 -7.79 -17.62 -14.39
N CYS A 326 -8.72 -17.83 -13.47
CA CYS A 326 -8.55 -17.44 -12.06
C CYS A 326 -7.70 -18.49 -11.35
N CYS A 327 -6.79 -18.08 -10.47
CA CYS A 327 -5.91 -18.99 -9.73
C CYS A 327 -5.53 -18.51 -8.34
#